data_AF-A0A0F9BRQ1-F1
#
_entry.id   AF-A0A0F9BRQ1-F1
#
_cell.length_a   1.000
_cell.length_b   1.000
_cell.length_c   1.000
_cell.angle_alpha   90.00
_cell.angle_beta   90.00
_cell.angle_gamma   90.00
#
_symmetry.space_group_name_H-M   'P 1'
#
loop_
_entity.id
_entity.type
_entity.pdbx_description
1 polymer ?
#
loop_
_entity_poly.entity_id
_entity_poly.type
_entity_poly.pdbx_seq_one_letter_code
_entity_poly.pdbx_strand_id
1 'polypeptide(L)'
;MRILEARLKDGGLLILGGSETFSPQNTCFESISIRDRFYVKNLSSQKEFFKQTIQNVFQSREAKKFRKILDERRKQSIMNKSKEAKKEIKKHTPEKKIKDRTRIKDSLIKKKIHRKKTNQKLLNNTKRQPAEVRITDIVVNNNYNGGLSQKKPDTASANKKHDIRISKDQVKINKLKQLEENLKNRELMVEKREELLKLENEKLEKKRKKVKELFKNANEKEKKINDEIREFGQLKKRLEKREQVIEQRERQLQDRFNQVGQYSKHIIRREIQININSTEIELKEKKEVPFNPFDEKRYDRVEEINSKKELIIPSGYYGLINSFDQNTSATKLSIEGLGSSIALILKDPINNIFAMAHISLPNSSASKQGYHLLFPHTFADTSVRDLFNNLIYHGAKEPNISAMIVGGAKLFLEYDKTYQENIEIVKKELKLLDIEVTAEDIGGLSERSVYYDTINDTIFVKKSWEFQYRAIV
;
A
#
# COMPACT_ATOMS: atom_id res chain seq x y z
N MET A 1 22.71 32.25 9.44
CA MET A 1 22.81 33.23 8.33
C MET A 1 24.25 33.54 7.93
N ARG A 2 25.08 34.18 8.77
CA ARG A 2 26.49 34.52 8.45
C ARG A 2 27.35 33.35 7.93
N ILE A 3 27.10 32.13 8.41
CA ILE A 3 27.83 30.91 7.96
C ILE A 3 27.44 30.50 6.53
N LEU A 4 26.17 30.65 6.16
CA LEU A 4 25.68 30.33 4.81
C LEU A 4 26.15 31.38 3.80
N GLU A 5 26.14 32.65 4.19
CA GLU A 5 26.67 33.76 3.38
C GLU A 5 28.16 33.60 3.08
N ALA A 6 28.97 33.14 4.04
CA ALA A 6 30.41 32.95 3.84
C ALA A 6 30.76 31.71 2.99
N ARG A 7 29.87 30.71 2.91
CA ARG A 7 30.12 29.43 2.21
C ARG A 7 29.52 29.35 0.82
N LEU A 8 28.45 30.10 0.52
CA LEU A 8 27.84 30.13 -0.80
C LEU A 8 28.50 31.22 -1.67
N LYS A 9 28.94 30.85 -2.87
CA LYS A 9 29.44 31.82 -3.86
C LYS A 9 28.27 32.64 -4.43
N ASP A 10 28.56 33.83 -4.93
CA ASP A 10 27.57 34.66 -5.64
C ASP A 10 27.06 33.89 -6.88
N GLY A 11 25.74 33.91 -7.11
CA GLY A 11 25.06 33.06 -8.10
C GLY A 11 24.83 31.62 -7.64
N GLY A 12 25.25 31.23 -6.44
CA GLY A 12 25.01 29.90 -5.86
C GLY A 12 23.54 29.68 -5.53
N LEU A 13 23.03 28.48 -5.85
CA LEU A 13 21.68 28.04 -5.54
C LEU A 13 21.62 27.40 -4.15
N LEU A 14 20.73 27.92 -3.32
CA LEU A 14 20.40 27.41 -2.00
C LEU A 14 19.00 26.81 -2.04
N ILE A 15 18.89 25.55 -1.62
CA ILE A 15 17.63 24.81 -1.54
C ILE A 15 17.37 24.51 -0.07
N LEU A 16 16.26 25.03 0.47
CA LEU A 16 15.85 24.71 1.83
C LEU A 16 14.80 23.58 1.84
N GLY A 17 15.12 22.49 2.52
CA GLY A 17 14.16 21.42 2.82
C GLY A 17 13.55 21.62 4.21
N GLY A 18 12.22 21.73 4.30
CA GLY A 18 11.48 21.94 5.57
C GLY A 18 10.52 23.12 5.51
N SER A 19 9.92 23.52 6.64
CA SER A 19 8.98 24.66 6.74
C SER A 19 9.65 26.02 6.94
N GLU A 20 10.99 26.08 6.87
CA GLU A 20 11.76 27.30 7.09
C GLU A 20 11.76 28.18 5.83
N THR A 21 11.49 29.48 6.01
CA THR A 21 11.51 30.50 4.94
C THR A 21 12.33 31.70 5.40
N PHE A 22 13.02 32.36 4.45
CA PHE A 22 13.72 33.62 4.75
C PHE A 22 12.75 34.80 4.72
N SER A 23 12.88 35.69 5.71
CA SER A 23 12.17 36.97 5.74
C SER A 23 12.56 37.83 4.52
N PRO A 24 11.61 38.58 3.90
CA PRO A 24 11.86 39.47 2.77
C PRO A 24 12.91 40.57 3.03
N GLN A 25 13.28 40.78 4.29
CA GLN A 25 14.28 41.78 4.70
C GLN A 25 15.74 41.34 4.47
N ASN A 26 15.99 40.07 4.09
CA ASN A 26 17.33 39.56 3.83
C ASN A 26 17.79 39.93 2.41
N THR A 27 18.64 40.96 2.31
CA THR A 27 19.09 41.54 1.03
C THR A 27 20.07 40.68 0.22
N CYS A 28 20.65 39.63 0.82
CA CYS A 28 21.71 38.82 0.19
C CYS A 28 21.20 37.60 -0.60
N PHE A 29 19.95 37.16 -0.35
CA PHE A 29 19.35 35.98 -0.99
C PHE A 29 18.03 36.34 -1.66
N GLU A 30 18.01 36.29 -2.99
CA GLU A 30 16.81 36.54 -3.79
C GLU A 30 16.07 35.21 -4.03
N SER A 31 14.76 35.19 -3.75
CA SER A 31 13.91 34.02 -3.98
C SER A 31 13.60 33.86 -5.48
N ILE A 32 13.92 32.71 -6.05
CA ILE A 32 13.57 32.36 -7.45
C ILE A 32 12.16 31.78 -7.53
N SER A 33 11.76 31.00 -6.52
CA SER A 33 10.42 30.41 -6.39
C SER A 33 10.12 30.28 -4.90
N ILE A 34 9.15 31.07 -4.42
CA ILE A 34 8.69 30.98 -3.03
C ILE A 34 8.05 29.60 -2.79
N ARG A 35 7.41 29.03 -3.84
CA ARG A 35 6.75 27.72 -3.83
C ARG A 35 7.72 26.56 -3.64
N ASP A 36 8.91 26.65 -4.24
CA ASP A 36 9.94 25.59 -4.18
C ASP A 36 11.08 25.90 -3.20
N ARG A 37 11.04 27.06 -2.52
CA ARG A 37 12.03 27.53 -1.54
C ARG A 37 13.46 27.54 -2.08
N PHE A 38 13.59 27.98 -3.33
CA PHE A 38 14.86 28.16 -4.01
C PHE A 38 15.32 29.60 -3.88
N TYR A 39 16.51 29.79 -3.30
CA TYR A 39 17.12 31.09 -3.11
C TYR A 39 18.44 31.15 -3.86
N VAL A 40 18.72 32.25 -4.55
CA VAL A 40 20.04 32.49 -5.16
C VAL A 40 20.68 33.71 -4.54
N LYS A 41 21.96 33.59 -4.24
CA LYS A 41 22.75 34.65 -3.62
C LYS A 41 23.12 35.72 -4.66
N ASN A 42 22.79 36.99 -4.37
CA ASN A 42 23.18 38.18 -5.17
C ASN A 42 22.88 38.09 -6.68
N LEU A 43 21.61 37.90 -7.06
CA LEU A 43 21.17 37.75 -8.46
C LEU A 43 21.20 39.09 -9.26
N SER A 44 21.19 40.23 -8.55
CA SER A 44 21.05 41.57 -9.14
C SER A 44 22.22 42.05 -10.01
N SER A 45 23.39 41.41 -10.02
CA SER A 45 24.57 41.89 -10.77
C SER A 45 24.89 41.17 -12.08
N GLN A 46 24.23 40.06 -12.44
CA GLN A 46 24.62 39.25 -13.64
C GLN A 46 23.45 38.69 -14.47
N LYS A 47 22.43 39.50 -14.76
CA LYS A 47 21.19 39.06 -15.46
C LYS A 47 21.36 38.62 -16.92
N GLU A 48 22.36 39.11 -17.65
CA GLU A 48 22.41 38.93 -19.12
C GLU A 48 23.20 37.70 -19.58
N PHE A 49 24.36 37.45 -18.97
CA PHE A 49 25.26 36.36 -19.38
C PHE A 49 24.73 34.96 -18.98
N PHE A 50 24.06 34.87 -17.83
CA PHE A 50 23.54 33.60 -17.31
C PHE A 50 22.32 33.11 -18.10
N LYS A 51 21.42 34.03 -18.50
CA LYS A 51 20.28 33.72 -19.39
C LYS A 51 20.74 33.18 -20.75
N GLN A 52 21.76 33.81 -21.35
CA GLN A 52 22.32 33.36 -22.64
C GLN A 52 23.00 31.99 -22.52
N THR A 53 23.70 31.72 -21.43
CA THR A 53 24.38 30.43 -21.22
C THR A 53 23.37 29.28 -21.10
N ILE A 54 22.28 29.47 -20.35
CA ILE A 54 21.22 28.45 -20.22
C ILE A 54 20.49 28.24 -21.56
N GLN A 55 20.17 29.31 -22.30
CA GLN A 55 19.55 29.17 -23.62
C GLN A 55 20.43 28.41 -24.61
N ASN A 56 21.75 28.63 -24.59
CA ASN A 56 22.69 27.97 -25.49
C ASN A 56 22.86 26.47 -25.19
N VAL A 57 22.76 26.06 -23.93
CA VAL A 57 22.80 24.63 -23.53
C VAL A 57 21.60 23.85 -24.09
N PHE A 58 20.40 24.45 -24.10
CA PHE A 58 19.19 23.82 -24.62
C PHE A 58 19.07 23.86 -26.16
N GLN A 59 19.87 24.67 -26.84
CA GLN A 59 19.90 24.75 -28.31
C GLN A 59 20.98 23.88 -28.96
N SER A 60 21.82 23.21 -28.17
CA SER A 60 22.92 22.39 -28.66
C SER A 60 22.45 21.24 -29.58
N ARG A 61 23.28 20.89 -30.57
CA ARG A 61 23.02 19.82 -31.56
C ARG A 61 22.74 18.46 -30.92
N GLU A 62 23.21 18.24 -29.69
CA GLU A 62 23.04 17.00 -28.94
C GLU A 62 21.63 16.87 -28.35
N ALA A 63 21.07 17.95 -27.80
CA ALA A 63 19.68 17.98 -27.32
C ALA A 63 18.67 17.76 -28.46
N LYS A 64 18.98 18.24 -29.67
CA LYS A 64 18.17 17.98 -30.88
C LYS A 64 18.21 16.51 -31.32
N LYS A 65 19.35 15.81 -31.18
CA LYS A 65 19.43 14.36 -31.43
C LYS A 65 18.58 13.57 -30.43
N PHE A 66 18.63 13.92 -29.14
CA PHE A 66 17.82 13.26 -28.12
C PHE A 66 16.32 13.44 -28.32
N ARG A 67 15.86 14.64 -28.71
CA ARG A 67 14.45 14.88 -29.06
C ARG A 67 14.02 14.03 -30.26
N LYS A 68 14.84 13.93 -31.31
CA LYS A 68 14.53 13.12 -32.50
C LYS A 68 14.39 11.63 -32.17
N ILE A 69 15.28 11.10 -31.32
CA ILE A 69 15.22 9.71 -30.83
C ILE A 69 13.98 9.46 -29.97
N LEU A 70 13.62 10.40 -29.10
CA LEU A 70 12.42 10.32 -28.27
C LEU A 70 11.14 10.36 -29.12
N ASP A 71 11.08 11.22 -30.13
CA ASP A 71 9.94 11.33 -31.04
C ASP A 71 9.79 10.10 -31.94
N GLU A 72 10.90 9.50 -32.40
CA GLU A 72 10.89 8.24 -33.15
C GLU A 72 10.39 7.07 -32.28
N ARG A 73 10.83 6.98 -31.02
CA ARG A 73 10.31 5.98 -30.06
C ARG A 73 8.83 6.19 -29.76
N ARG A 74 8.39 7.44 -29.65
CA ARG A 74 6.97 7.79 -29.45
C ARG A 74 6.12 7.38 -30.64
N LYS A 75 6.59 7.65 -31.87
CA LYS A 75 5.93 7.22 -33.12
C LYS A 75 5.87 5.69 -33.23
N GLN A 76 6.93 4.96 -32.89
CA GLN A 76 6.92 3.49 -32.89
C GLN A 76 5.98 2.91 -31.83
N SER A 77 5.92 3.50 -30.63
CA SER A 77 4.97 3.09 -29.58
C SER A 77 3.52 3.28 -30.01
N ILE A 78 3.20 4.42 -30.64
CA ILE A 78 1.85 4.71 -31.17
C ILE A 78 1.50 3.74 -32.30
N MET A 79 2.46 3.45 -33.18
CA MET A 79 2.26 2.54 -34.31
C MET A 79 2.06 1.09 -33.85
N ASN A 80 2.80 0.64 -32.83
CA ASN A 80 2.63 -0.69 -32.22
C ASN A 80 1.29 -0.83 -31.49
N LYS A 81 0.89 0.18 -30.70
CA LYS A 81 -0.44 0.23 -30.08
C LYS A 81 -1.56 0.22 -31.11
N SER A 82 -1.38 0.87 -32.26
CA SER A 82 -2.37 0.84 -33.35
C SER A 82 -2.47 -0.54 -34.05
N LYS A 83 -1.35 -1.28 -34.13
CA LYS A 83 -1.31 -2.65 -34.69
C LYS A 83 -1.91 -3.67 -33.71
N GLU A 84 -1.70 -3.50 -32.41
CA GLU A 84 -2.33 -4.31 -31.36
C GLU A 84 -3.84 -4.05 -31.31
N ALA A 85 -4.28 -2.79 -31.35
CA ALA A 85 -5.70 -2.45 -31.41
C ALA A 85 -6.38 -3.01 -32.67
N LYS A 86 -5.72 -2.97 -33.85
CA LYS A 86 -6.26 -3.60 -35.08
C LYS A 86 -6.31 -5.13 -35.01
N LYS A 87 -5.41 -5.79 -34.25
CA LYS A 87 -5.45 -7.24 -34.00
C LYS A 87 -6.57 -7.63 -33.01
N GLU A 88 -6.85 -6.78 -32.03
CA GLU A 88 -7.95 -6.99 -31.06
C GLU A 88 -9.32 -6.74 -31.70
N ILE A 89 -9.44 -5.72 -32.56
CA ILE A 89 -10.69 -5.43 -33.28
C ILE A 89 -11.03 -6.55 -34.28
N LYS A 90 -10.04 -7.17 -34.93
CA LYS A 90 -10.24 -8.37 -35.76
C LYS A 90 -10.61 -9.64 -34.97
N LYS A 91 -10.37 -9.68 -33.66
CA LYS A 91 -10.80 -10.80 -32.78
C LYS A 91 -12.25 -10.65 -32.29
N HIS A 92 -12.83 -9.45 -32.33
CA HIS A 92 -14.11 -9.14 -31.69
C HIS A 92 -15.22 -8.61 -32.61
N THR A 93 -15.12 -8.76 -33.94
CA THR A 93 -16.26 -8.50 -34.85
C THR A 93 -16.99 -9.81 -35.16
N PRO A 94 -18.28 -9.96 -34.80
CA PRO A 94 -19.07 -11.12 -35.17
C PRO A 94 -19.87 -10.81 -36.44
N GLU A 95 -19.43 -11.27 -37.62
CA GLU A 95 -20.38 -11.53 -38.70
C GLU A 95 -19.86 -12.53 -39.75
N LYS A 96 -20.76 -13.48 -40.05
CA LYS A 96 -20.78 -14.44 -41.17
C LYS A 96 -19.58 -15.38 -41.34
N LYS A 97 -19.72 -16.57 -40.73
CA LYS A 97 -19.54 -17.88 -41.42
C LYS A 97 -20.26 -18.99 -40.64
N ILE A 98 -21.58 -18.98 -40.74
CA ILE A 98 -22.38 -20.21 -40.64
C ILE A 98 -22.10 -20.98 -41.95
N LYS A 99 -21.28 -22.04 -41.88
CA LYS A 99 -21.42 -23.27 -42.69
C LYS A 99 -20.36 -24.37 -42.47
N ASP A 100 -19.30 -24.18 -41.68
CA ASP A 100 -18.25 -25.22 -41.53
C ASP A 100 -18.10 -25.88 -40.13
N ARG A 101 -18.98 -25.59 -39.17
CA ARG A 101 -18.85 -26.15 -37.80
C ARG A 101 -19.60 -27.45 -37.52
N THR A 102 -20.35 -28.00 -38.47
CA THR A 102 -21.00 -29.31 -38.31
C THR A 102 -20.14 -30.50 -38.78
N ARG A 103 -19.01 -30.30 -39.46
CA ARG A 103 -18.13 -31.41 -39.89
C ARG A 103 -16.91 -31.68 -38.99
N ILE A 104 -16.58 -30.79 -38.05
CA ILE A 104 -15.39 -30.93 -37.19
C ILE A 104 -15.72 -31.54 -35.81
N LYS A 105 -16.99 -31.48 -35.36
CA LYS A 105 -17.40 -32.09 -34.09
C LYS A 105 -17.50 -33.63 -34.16
N ASP A 106 -17.77 -34.22 -35.32
CA ASP A 106 -17.89 -35.67 -35.46
C ASP A 106 -16.53 -36.41 -35.60
N SER A 107 -15.48 -35.72 -36.06
CA SER A 107 -14.15 -36.34 -36.19
C SER A 107 -13.34 -36.34 -34.87
N LEU A 108 -13.61 -35.40 -33.96
CA LEU A 108 -12.95 -35.31 -32.66
C LEU A 108 -13.60 -36.20 -31.59
N ILE A 109 -14.89 -36.52 -31.73
CA ILE A 109 -15.60 -37.44 -30.82
C ILE A 109 -15.19 -38.91 -31.10
N LYS A 110 -14.95 -39.29 -32.36
CA LYS A 110 -14.42 -40.64 -32.68
C LYS A 110 -12.96 -40.86 -32.24
N LYS A 111 -12.10 -39.82 -32.22
CA LYS A 111 -10.71 -39.94 -31.74
C LYS A 111 -10.57 -39.96 -30.21
N LYS A 112 -11.51 -39.40 -29.44
CA LYS A 112 -11.51 -39.48 -27.96
C LYS A 112 -12.03 -40.81 -27.40
N ILE A 113 -12.87 -41.54 -28.15
CA ILE A 113 -13.37 -42.86 -27.73
C ILE A 113 -12.31 -43.96 -27.93
N HIS A 114 -11.39 -43.82 -28.90
CA HIS A 114 -10.35 -44.81 -29.14
C HIS A 114 -9.14 -44.70 -28.20
N ARG A 115 -8.83 -43.50 -27.67
CA ARG A 115 -7.74 -43.30 -26.69
C ARG A 115 -8.09 -43.61 -25.24
N LYS A 116 -9.38 -43.72 -24.89
CA LYS A 116 -9.81 -44.14 -23.55
C LYS A 116 -9.88 -45.67 -23.35
N LYS A 117 -9.85 -46.48 -24.43
CA LYS A 117 -9.81 -47.95 -24.34
C LYS A 117 -8.39 -48.54 -24.25
N THR A 118 -7.34 -47.79 -24.56
CA THR A 118 -5.95 -48.28 -24.51
C THR A 118 -5.22 -48.01 -23.18
N ASN A 119 -5.63 -46.99 -22.42
CA ASN A 119 -4.99 -46.69 -21.12
C ASN A 119 -5.65 -47.38 -19.90
N GLN A 120 -6.64 -48.25 -20.13
CA GLN A 120 -7.29 -49.03 -19.06
C GLN A 120 -6.79 -50.49 -18.98
N LYS A 121 -5.74 -50.85 -19.74
CA LYS A 121 -5.15 -52.20 -19.77
C LYS A 121 -3.71 -52.30 -19.23
N LEU A 122 -3.16 -51.23 -18.65
CA LEU A 122 -1.73 -51.18 -18.27
C LEU A 122 -1.45 -50.76 -16.81
N LEU A 123 -2.43 -50.82 -15.91
CA LEU A 123 -2.17 -50.63 -14.48
C LEU A 123 -3.04 -51.56 -13.62
N ASN A 124 -2.82 -52.86 -13.76
CA ASN A 124 -3.29 -53.88 -12.82
C ASN A 124 -2.22 -54.97 -12.73
N ASN A 125 -1.17 -54.71 -11.95
CA ASN A 125 -0.36 -55.72 -11.27
C ASN A 125 0.65 -55.02 -10.35
N THR A 126 0.29 -54.89 -9.08
CA THR A 126 1.21 -54.86 -7.93
C THR A 126 0.34 -54.99 -6.67
N LYS A 127 -0.11 -56.22 -6.37
CA LYS A 127 -0.60 -56.57 -5.03
C LYS A 127 0.59 -56.43 -4.07
N ARG A 128 0.59 -55.41 -3.21
CA ARG A 128 1.39 -55.41 -1.98
C ARG A 128 0.53 -56.04 -0.89
N GLN A 129 0.96 -57.19 -0.38
CA GLN A 129 0.37 -57.80 0.81
C GLN A 129 0.84 -57.07 2.08
N PRO A 130 0.01 -57.03 3.13
CA PRO A 130 0.39 -56.44 4.41
C PRO A 130 1.42 -57.31 5.12
N ALA A 131 2.52 -56.71 5.58
CA ALA A 131 3.49 -57.39 6.44
C ALA A 131 2.96 -57.42 7.88
N GLU A 132 2.53 -58.61 8.33
CA GLU A 132 2.40 -58.94 9.75
C GLU A 132 3.79 -59.03 10.37
N VAL A 133 4.07 -58.24 11.41
CA VAL A 133 5.24 -58.45 12.25
C VAL A 133 4.84 -59.39 13.38
N ARG A 134 5.13 -60.68 13.21
CA ARG A 134 5.10 -61.68 14.29
C ARG A 134 6.29 -61.43 15.21
N ILE A 135 6.02 -61.22 16.49
CA ILE A 135 7.02 -61.36 17.55
C ILE A 135 7.26 -62.86 17.71
N THR A 136 8.43 -63.35 17.26
CA THR A 136 8.86 -64.73 17.51
C THR A 136 9.80 -64.78 18.71
N ASP A 137 9.72 -65.90 19.40
CA ASP A 137 10.18 -66.17 20.75
C ASP A 137 11.63 -65.85 21.09
N ILE A 138 11.78 -65.50 22.37
CA ILE A 138 13.02 -65.38 23.13
C ILE A 138 13.74 -66.74 23.09
N VAL A 139 14.93 -66.80 22.51
CA VAL A 139 15.84 -67.95 22.69
C VAL A 139 16.69 -67.68 23.94
N VAL A 140 16.30 -68.28 25.06
CA VAL A 140 17.15 -68.42 26.25
C VAL A 140 18.17 -69.51 25.96
N ASN A 141 19.44 -69.15 25.75
CA ASN A 141 20.52 -70.14 25.67
C ASN A 141 21.06 -70.42 27.09
N ASN A 142 20.34 -71.28 27.83
CA ASN A 142 20.85 -71.91 29.04
C ASN A 142 21.35 -73.30 28.67
N ASN A 143 22.63 -73.43 28.32
CA ASN A 143 23.29 -74.74 28.32
C ASN A 143 24.53 -74.70 29.20
N TYR A 144 24.27 -74.94 30.49
CA TYR A 144 25.13 -75.82 31.28
C TYR A 144 25.24 -77.15 30.53
N ASN A 145 26.45 -77.52 30.11
CA ASN A 145 26.82 -78.92 29.93
C ASN A 145 28.26 -79.09 30.42
N GLY A 146 28.37 -79.55 31.66
CA GLY A 146 29.58 -80.22 32.15
C GLY A 146 29.53 -81.68 31.71
N GLY A 147 30.58 -82.15 31.04
CA GLY A 147 30.73 -83.54 30.63
C GLY A 147 32.04 -83.76 29.89
N LEU A 148 32.93 -84.56 30.49
CA LEU A 148 34.32 -84.80 30.13
C LEU A 148 34.54 -85.81 28.98
N SER A 149 35.73 -85.70 28.37
CA SER A 149 36.67 -86.78 27.98
C SER A 149 36.69 -87.35 26.54
N GLN A 150 37.77 -86.97 25.84
CA GLN A 150 38.87 -87.77 25.24
C GLN A 150 38.65 -89.10 24.46
N LYS A 151 39.60 -89.32 23.54
CA LYS A 151 39.78 -90.35 22.51
C LYS A 151 39.85 -91.83 23.01
N LYS A 152 39.52 -92.74 22.06
CA LYS A 152 39.72 -94.22 21.90
C LYS A 152 41.10 -94.77 22.38
N PRO A 153 41.36 -96.11 22.58
CA PRO A 153 40.81 -97.29 21.87
C PRO A 153 40.61 -98.65 22.63
N ASP A 154 40.02 -99.62 21.90
CA ASP A 154 40.19 -101.09 21.84
C ASP A 154 40.10 -102.09 23.03
N THR A 155 39.33 -103.17 22.74
CA THR A 155 39.48 -104.61 23.11
C THR A 155 39.24 -105.12 24.55
N ALA A 156 38.22 -106.00 24.63
CA ALA A 156 38.17 -107.35 25.24
C ALA A 156 38.54 -107.65 26.72
N SER A 157 37.61 -108.42 27.35
CA SER A 157 37.81 -109.56 28.26
C SER A 157 37.99 -109.36 29.79
N ALA A 158 37.00 -109.91 30.51
CA ALA A 158 37.03 -110.76 31.71
C ALA A 158 37.86 -110.42 32.97
N ASN A 159 37.10 -110.34 34.07
CA ASN A 159 37.30 -110.98 35.39
C ASN A 159 38.30 -110.45 36.46
N LYS A 160 37.74 -110.47 37.69
CA LYS A 160 38.32 -110.62 39.06
C LYS A 160 38.63 -109.39 39.93
N LYS A 161 37.84 -109.33 41.04
CA LYS A 161 38.13 -108.79 42.39
C LYS A 161 39.46 -109.37 42.92
N HIS A 162 40.25 -108.83 43.84
CA HIS A 162 40.14 -108.04 45.08
C HIS A 162 41.55 -107.40 45.24
N ASP A 163 41.74 -106.13 45.65
CA ASP A 163 42.31 -105.81 46.97
C ASP A 163 42.57 -104.29 47.08
N ILE A 164 41.54 -103.44 47.11
CA ILE A 164 41.70 -101.99 47.37
C ILE A 164 40.42 -101.45 48.00
N ARG A 165 40.21 -101.63 49.31
CA ARG A 165 39.03 -101.06 50.00
C ARG A 165 39.35 -99.94 50.99
N ILE A 166 40.59 -99.82 51.48
CA ILE A 166 40.94 -98.82 52.51
C ILE A 166 41.46 -97.49 51.90
N SER A 167 42.04 -97.47 50.69
CA SER A 167 42.47 -96.20 50.05
C SER A 167 41.38 -95.47 49.25
N LYS A 168 40.29 -96.17 48.88
CA LYS A 168 39.21 -95.59 48.05
C LYS A 168 38.33 -94.59 48.81
N ASP A 169 38.17 -94.77 50.12
CA ASP A 169 37.32 -93.90 50.94
C ASP A 169 38.02 -92.58 51.30
N GLN A 170 39.33 -92.61 51.58
CA GLN A 170 40.11 -91.38 51.78
C GLN A 170 40.21 -90.55 50.48
N VAL A 171 40.35 -91.21 49.33
CA VAL A 171 40.34 -90.54 48.01
C VAL A 171 38.96 -89.97 47.69
N LYS A 172 37.86 -90.64 48.07
CA LYS A 172 36.50 -90.09 47.96
C LYS A 172 36.29 -88.87 48.85
N ILE A 173 36.75 -88.91 50.10
CA ILE A 173 36.62 -87.79 51.04
C ILE A 173 37.40 -86.57 50.53
N ASN A 174 38.62 -86.75 50.02
CA ASN A 174 39.40 -85.66 49.44
C ASN A 174 38.76 -85.09 48.16
N LYS A 175 38.17 -85.95 47.30
CA LYS A 175 37.39 -85.49 46.14
C LYS A 175 36.15 -84.70 46.54
N LEU A 176 35.44 -85.11 47.59
CA LEU A 176 34.27 -84.40 48.10
C LEU A 176 34.64 -83.03 48.69
N LYS A 177 35.75 -82.93 49.42
CA LYS A 177 36.27 -81.64 49.92
C LYS A 177 36.64 -80.68 48.78
N GLN A 178 37.34 -81.18 47.76
CA GLN A 178 37.62 -80.38 46.55
C GLN A 178 36.34 -79.94 45.83
N LEU A 179 35.32 -80.80 45.80
CA LEU A 179 34.04 -80.47 45.16
C LEU A 179 33.28 -79.40 45.96
N GLU A 180 33.31 -79.47 47.29
CA GLU A 180 32.71 -78.46 48.17
C GLU A 180 33.39 -77.09 48.04
N GLU A 181 34.72 -77.07 47.95
CA GLU A 181 35.48 -75.83 47.74
C GLU A 181 35.21 -75.23 46.35
N ASN A 182 35.11 -76.07 45.32
CA ASN A 182 34.72 -75.64 43.97
C ASN A 182 33.27 -75.11 43.93
N LEU A 183 32.35 -75.69 44.70
CA LEU A 183 30.97 -75.21 44.81
C LEU A 183 30.91 -73.84 45.51
N LYS A 184 31.62 -73.67 46.63
CA LYS A 184 31.74 -72.36 47.32
C LYS A 184 32.32 -71.28 46.42
N ASN A 185 33.36 -71.60 45.65
CA ASN A 185 33.93 -70.65 44.68
C ASN A 185 32.94 -70.31 43.55
N ARG A 186 32.13 -71.28 43.11
CA ARG A 186 31.10 -71.05 42.09
C ARG A 186 29.96 -70.19 42.62
N GLU A 187 29.52 -70.42 43.86
CA GLU A 187 28.51 -69.58 44.54
C GLU A 187 28.99 -68.13 44.66
N LEU A 188 30.24 -67.92 45.11
CA LEU A 188 30.83 -66.58 45.21
C LEU A 188 30.91 -65.87 43.84
N MET A 189 31.21 -66.61 42.77
CA MET A 189 31.25 -66.06 41.41
C MET A 189 29.86 -65.72 40.88
N VAL A 190 28.84 -66.50 41.24
CA VAL A 190 27.43 -66.21 40.90
C VAL A 190 26.97 -64.96 41.64
N GLU A 191 27.26 -64.86 42.94
CA GLU A 191 26.87 -63.71 43.78
C GLU A 191 27.50 -62.40 43.27
N LYS A 192 28.81 -62.40 42.97
CA LYS A 192 29.49 -61.25 42.34
C LYS A 192 28.87 -60.87 41.00
N ARG A 193 28.43 -61.84 40.21
CA ARG A 193 27.80 -61.59 38.91
C ARG A 193 26.39 -61.05 39.05
N GLU A 194 25.63 -61.50 40.04
CA GLU A 194 24.32 -60.94 40.38
C GLU A 194 24.43 -59.48 40.84
N GLU A 195 25.44 -59.13 41.64
CA GLU A 195 25.70 -57.74 42.04
C GLU A 195 26.03 -56.83 40.84
N LEU A 196 26.90 -57.30 39.94
CA LEU A 196 27.23 -56.56 38.71
C LEU A 196 25.98 -56.34 37.84
N LEU A 197 25.14 -57.37 37.68
CA LEU A 197 23.89 -57.28 36.93
C LEU A 197 22.90 -56.31 37.58
N LYS A 198 22.79 -56.29 38.91
CA LYS A 198 21.96 -55.32 39.64
C LYS A 198 22.44 -53.89 39.37
N LEU A 199 23.74 -53.63 39.47
CA LEU A 199 24.31 -52.30 39.22
C LEU A 199 24.10 -51.84 37.77
N GLU A 200 24.24 -52.75 36.80
CA GLU A 200 24.01 -52.45 35.39
C GLU A 200 22.53 -52.16 35.09
N ASN A 201 21.61 -52.92 35.69
CA ASN A 201 20.18 -52.68 35.60
C ASN A 201 19.78 -51.32 36.19
N GLU A 202 20.32 -50.92 37.33
CA GLU A 202 20.09 -49.59 37.88
C GLU A 202 20.56 -48.47 36.94
N LYS A 203 21.73 -48.63 36.30
CA LYS A 203 22.22 -47.67 35.30
C LYS A 203 21.29 -47.61 34.09
N LEU A 204 20.80 -48.75 33.61
CA LEU A 204 19.85 -48.82 32.50
C LEU A 204 18.49 -48.20 32.86
N GLU A 205 18.00 -48.38 34.09
CA GLU A 205 16.77 -47.72 34.55
C GLU A 205 16.91 -46.21 34.59
N LYS A 206 18.02 -45.69 35.10
CA LYS A 206 18.31 -44.24 35.10
C LYS A 206 18.33 -43.68 33.67
N LYS A 207 18.96 -44.39 32.73
CA LYS A 207 18.94 -44.03 31.30
C LYS A 207 17.52 -44.05 30.72
N ARG A 208 16.72 -45.08 31.03
CA ARG A 208 15.32 -45.20 30.58
C ARG A 208 14.45 -44.05 31.10
N LYS A 209 14.61 -43.66 32.38
CA LYS A 209 13.91 -42.50 32.96
C LYS A 209 14.24 -41.21 32.22
N LYS A 210 15.54 -40.97 31.97
CA LYS A 210 16.00 -39.79 31.22
C LYS A 210 15.46 -39.74 29.78
N VAL A 211 15.42 -40.88 29.09
CA VAL A 211 14.84 -40.99 27.74
C VAL A 211 13.34 -40.69 27.75
N LYS A 212 12.59 -41.20 28.73
CA LYS A 212 11.15 -40.91 28.87
C LYS A 212 10.89 -39.41 29.06
N GLU A 213 11.70 -38.75 29.88
CA GLU A 213 11.57 -37.32 30.13
C GLU A 213 11.87 -36.49 28.88
N LEU A 214 12.94 -36.83 28.15
CA LEU A 214 13.25 -36.21 26.85
C LEU A 214 12.11 -36.39 25.84
N PHE A 215 11.50 -37.58 25.80
CA PHE A 215 10.38 -37.87 24.90
C PHE A 215 9.15 -37.03 25.23
N LYS A 216 8.85 -36.84 26.53
CA LYS A 216 7.75 -35.98 26.98
C LYS A 216 7.98 -34.52 26.53
N ASN A 217 9.20 -34.00 26.74
CA ASN A 217 9.56 -32.64 26.33
C ASN A 217 9.52 -32.47 24.81
N ALA A 218 9.92 -33.48 24.04
CA ALA A 218 9.83 -33.46 22.58
C ALA A 218 8.36 -33.39 22.11
N ASN A 219 7.47 -34.22 22.67
CA ASN A 219 6.05 -34.21 22.34
C ASN A 219 5.37 -32.88 22.68
N GLU A 220 5.75 -32.24 23.79
CA GLU A 220 5.23 -30.92 24.15
C GLU A 220 5.66 -29.83 23.16
N LYS A 221 6.92 -29.88 22.69
CA LYS A 221 7.41 -28.97 21.64
C LYS A 221 6.70 -29.21 20.31
N GLU A 222 6.50 -30.47 19.93
CA GLU A 222 5.80 -30.84 18.70
C GLU A 222 4.35 -30.33 18.70
N LYS A 223 3.64 -30.44 19.84
CA LYS A 223 2.30 -29.84 20.00
C LYS A 223 2.30 -28.33 19.77
N LYS A 224 3.24 -27.61 20.39
CA LYS A 224 3.35 -26.14 20.21
C LYS A 224 3.58 -25.76 18.75
N ILE A 225 4.46 -26.46 18.06
CA ILE A 225 4.73 -26.22 16.63
C ILE A 225 3.47 -26.48 15.78
N ASN A 226 2.73 -27.55 16.07
CA ASN A 226 1.49 -27.86 15.34
C ASN A 226 0.39 -26.80 15.57
N ASP A 227 0.30 -26.25 16.79
CA ASP A 227 -0.62 -25.15 17.09
C ASP A 227 -0.22 -23.87 16.33
N GLU A 228 1.06 -23.52 16.29
CA GLU A 228 1.57 -22.38 15.48
C GLU A 228 1.28 -22.57 13.99
N ILE A 229 1.52 -23.76 13.42
CA ILE A 229 1.21 -24.07 12.02
C ILE A 229 -0.29 -23.85 11.74
N ARG A 230 -1.17 -24.21 12.68
CA ARG A 230 -2.62 -24.00 12.54
C ARG A 230 -2.97 -22.52 12.52
N GLU A 231 -2.36 -21.70 13.39
CA GLU A 231 -2.56 -20.25 13.40
C GLU A 231 -2.07 -19.60 12.10
N PHE A 232 -0.87 -19.95 11.64
CA PHE A 232 -0.33 -19.48 10.36
C PHE A 232 -1.25 -19.85 9.20
N GLY A 233 -1.85 -21.04 9.21
CA GLY A 233 -2.82 -21.46 8.21
C GLY A 233 -4.08 -20.57 8.18
N GLN A 234 -4.57 -20.14 9.34
CA GLN A 234 -5.71 -19.21 9.43
C GLN A 234 -5.32 -17.81 8.94
N LEU A 235 -4.13 -17.33 9.31
CA LEU A 235 -3.61 -16.03 8.89
C LEU A 235 -3.44 -15.98 7.37
N LYS A 236 -2.89 -17.03 6.77
CA LYS A 236 -2.76 -17.17 5.32
C LYS A 236 -4.10 -17.04 4.60
N LYS A 237 -5.14 -17.76 5.07
CA LYS A 237 -6.50 -17.66 4.49
C LYS A 237 -7.09 -16.25 4.60
N ARG A 238 -6.79 -15.50 5.68
CA ARG A 238 -7.22 -14.10 5.82
C ARG A 238 -6.49 -13.19 4.84
N LEU A 239 -5.20 -13.41 4.60
CA LEU A 239 -4.41 -12.66 3.63
C LEU A 239 -4.91 -12.91 2.21
N GLU A 240 -5.15 -14.17 1.82
CA GLU A 240 -5.69 -14.53 0.50
C GLU A 240 -7.04 -13.83 0.23
N LYS A 241 -7.93 -13.76 1.23
CA LYS A 241 -9.19 -13.01 1.11
C LYS A 241 -8.98 -11.51 0.92
N ARG A 242 -8.01 -10.91 1.62
CA ARG A 242 -7.68 -9.48 1.46
C ARG A 242 -7.11 -9.18 0.08
N GLU A 243 -6.26 -10.07 -0.42
CA GLU A 243 -5.64 -9.95 -1.74
C GLU A 243 -6.70 -9.97 -2.85
N GLN A 244 -7.69 -10.86 -2.76
CA GLN A 244 -8.83 -10.90 -3.71
C GLN A 244 -9.62 -9.57 -3.73
N VAL A 245 -9.82 -8.94 -2.58
CA VAL A 245 -10.52 -7.64 -2.49
C VAL A 245 -9.68 -6.52 -3.12
N ILE A 246 -8.36 -6.56 -2.93
CA ILE A 246 -7.43 -5.60 -3.55
C ILE A 246 -7.45 -5.75 -5.07
N GLU A 247 -7.34 -6.97 -5.59
CA GLU A 247 -7.43 -7.22 -7.05
C GLU A 247 -8.76 -6.74 -7.65
N GLN A 248 -9.87 -6.89 -6.92
CA GLN A 248 -11.16 -6.40 -7.38
C GLN A 248 -11.19 -4.87 -7.43
N ARG A 249 -10.60 -4.20 -6.43
CA ARG A 249 -10.47 -2.73 -6.41
C ARG A 249 -9.56 -2.21 -7.51
N GLU A 250 -8.44 -2.87 -7.78
CA GLU A 250 -7.52 -2.50 -8.87
C GLU A 250 -8.21 -2.58 -10.22
N ARG A 251 -9.02 -3.64 -10.46
CA ARG A 251 -9.86 -3.73 -11.67
C ARG A 251 -10.83 -2.55 -11.79
N GLN A 252 -11.55 -2.22 -10.73
CA GLN A 252 -12.46 -1.07 -10.72
C GLN A 252 -11.75 0.26 -11.00
N LEU A 253 -10.54 0.45 -10.44
CA LEU A 253 -9.72 1.64 -10.69
C LEU A 253 -9.26 1.71 -12.15
N GLN A 254 -8.85 0.58 -12.72
CA GLN A 254 -8.44 0.50 -14.12
C GLN A 254 -9.61 0.82 -15.06
N ASP A 255 -10.82 0.33 -14.76
CA ASP A 255 -12.02 0.65 -15.54
C ASP A 255 -12.37 2.14 -15.47
N ARG A 256 -12.29 2.75 -14.28
CA ARG A 256 -12.46 4.22 -14.13
C ARG A 256 -11.39 5.00 -14.88
N PHE A 257 -10.14 4.55 -14.84
CA PHE A 257 -9.04 5.20 -15.56
C PHE A 257 -9.28 5.15 -17.08
N ASN A 258 -9.76 4.02 -17.58
CA ASN A 258 -10.15 3.87 -18.99
C ASN A 258 -11.32 4.80 -19.35
N GLN A 259 -12.33 4.95 -18.48
CA GLN A 259 -13.44 5.88 -18.67
C GLN A 259 -12.95 7.33 -18.74
N VAL A 260 -12.11 7.77 -17.80
CA VAL A 260 -11.51 9.12 -17.82
C VAL A 260 -10.70 9.34 -19.10
N GLY A 261 -9.96 8.32 -19.56
CA GLY A 261 -9.25 8.35 -20.83
C GLY A 261 -10.17 8.43 -22.07
N GLN A 262 -11.40 7.94 -21.98
CA GLN A 262 -12.40 8.14 -23.04
C GLN A 262 -13.01 9.53 -22.98
N TYR A 263 -13.32 10.04 -21.79
CA TYR A 263 -13.82 11.41 -21.61
C TYR A 263 -12.80 12.45 -22.08
N SER A 264 -11.52 12.30 -21.77
CA SER A 264 -10.47 13.20 -22.25
C SER A 264 -10.36 13.19 -23.78
N LYS A 265 -10.44 12.02 -24.42
CA LYS A 265 -10.52 11.92 -25.89
C LYS A 265 -11.76 12.60 -26.45
N HIS A 266 -12.89 12.54 -25.75
CA HIS A 266 -14.12 13.19 -26.18
C HIS A 266 -14.02 14.71 -26.07
N ILE A 267 -13.44 15.22 -24.98
CA ILE A 267 -13.15 16.65 -24.78
C ILE A 267 -12.20 17.16 -25.88
N ILE A 268 -11.08 16.47 -26.11
CA ILE A 268 -10.13 16.84 -27.17
C ILE A 268 -10.79 16.83 -28.54
N ARG A 269 -11.65 15.84 -28.85
CA ARG A 269 -12.40 15.83 -30.11
C ARG A 269 -13.37 17.00 -30.21
N ARG A 270 -14.04 17.36 -29.11
CA ARG A 270 -14.97 18.48 -29.05
C ARG A 270 -14.25 19.81 -29.18
N GLU A 271 -13.10 19.97 -28.57
CA GLU A 271 -12.20 21.13 -28.75
C GLU A 271 -11.70 21.23 -30.19
N ILE A 272 -11.30 20.12 -30.81
CA ILE A 272 -10.92 20.10 -32.23
C ILE A 272 -12.12 20.48 -33.11
N GLN A 273 -13.33 20.00 -32.81
CA GLN A 273 -14.55 20.34 -33.54
C GLN A 273 -14.92 21.83 -33.37
N ILE A 274 -14.78 22.36 -32.16
CA ILE A 274 -14.98 23.79 -31.85
C ILE A 274 -13.92 24.63 -32.58
N ASN A 275 -12.66 24.20 -32.59
CA ASN A 275 -11.58 24.86 -33.31
C ASN A 275 -11.80 24.84 -34.84
N ILE A 276 -12.31 23.74 -35.40
CA ILE A 276 -12.68 23.64 -36.82
C ILE A 276 -13.85 24.59 -37.15
N ASN A 277 -14.84 24.70 -36.26
CA ASN A 277 -15.95 25.63 -36.44
C ASN A 277 -15.53 27.10 -36.24
N SER A 278 -14.54 27.38 -35.38
CA SER A 278 -13.99 28.73 -35.22
C SER A 278 -12.99 29.12 -36.31
N THR A 279 -12.41 28.16 -37.04
CA THR A 279 -11.56 28.45 -38.21
C THR A 279 -12.32 29.01 -39.41
N GLU A 280 -13.65 28.91 -39.46
CA GLU A 280 -14.46 29.57 -40.50
C GLU A 280 -14.76 31.05 -40.19
N ILE A 281 -14.57 31.52 -38.95
CA ILE A 281 -15.04 32.86 -38.54
C ILE A 281 -13.93 33.89 -38.32
N GLU A 282 -12.68 33.53 -37.99
CA GLU A 282 -11.65 34.57 -37.74
C GLU A 282 -10.26 34.23 -38.31
N LEU A 283 -10.12 34.41 -39.63
CA LEU A 283 -8.85 34.79 -40.24
C LEU A 283 -8.61 36.29 -39.98
N LYS A 284 -8.07 36.65 -38.81
CA LYS A 284 -7.22 37.85 -38.62
C LYS A 284 -6.48 37.81 -37.29
N GLU A 285 -5.20 37.48 -37.42
CA GLU A 285 -4.05 37.85 -36.57
C GLU A 285 -4.16 37.64 -35.04
N LYS A 286 -3.65 36.49 -34.56
CA LYS A 286 -2.94 36.42 -33.27
C LYS A 286 -1.60 35.74 -33.44
N LYS A 287 -0.52 36.51 -33.22
CA LYS A 287 0.86 36.06 -33.13
C LYS A 287 1.00 35.05 -31.97
N GLU A 288 1.74 33.97 -32.21
CA GLU A 288 2.10 33.00 -31.17
C GLU A 288 2.88 33.68 -30.04
N VAL A 289 2.34 33.65 -28.82
CA VAL A 289 3.02 34.12 -27.60
C VAL A 289 3.84 32.96 -27.03
N PRO A 290 5.14 33.15 -26.74
CA PRO A 290 5.98 32.10 -26.19
C PRO A 290 5.62 31.78 -24.74
N PHE A 291 5.59 30.49 -24.40
CA PHE A 291 5.41 29.97 -23.04
C PHE A 291 6.45 30.54 -22.08
N ASN A 292 6.00 31.32 -21.10
CA ASN A 292 6.82 31.92 -20.04
C ASN A 292 6.55 31.18 -18.70
N PRO A 293 7.55 30.56 -18.05
CA PRO A 293 7.36 29.81 -16.79
C PRO A 293 6.98 30.66 -15.56
N PHE A 294 6.73 31.96 -15.75
CA PHE A 294 6.44 32.96 -14.72
C PHE A 294 5.00 33.50 -14.78
N ASP A 295 4.10 32.93 -15.59
CA ASP A 295 2.72 33.41 -15.64
C ASP A 295 1.96 33.02 -14.34
N GLU A 296 1.64 34.05 -13.54
CA GLU A 296 0.88 34.08 -12.27
C GLU A 296 -0.61 33.66 -12.39
N LYS A 297 -0.99 32.79 -13.34
CA LYS A 297 -2.40 32.41 -13.48
C LYS A 297 -2.79 31.34 -12.45
N ARG A 298 -3.53 31.77 -11.43
CA ARG A 298 -4.16 30.88 -10.43
C ARG A 298 -5.34 30.13 -11.06
N TYR A 299 -5.19 28.82 -11.22
CA TYR A 299 -6.20 27.94 -11.84
C TYR A 299 -7.42 27.66 -10.95
N ASP A 300 -7.31 27.95 -9.65
CA ASP A 300 -8.32 27.77 -8.63
C ASP A 300 -9.18 29.01 -8.39
N ARG A 301 -8.86 30.14 -9.06
CA ARG A 301 -9.68 31.37 -9.03
C ARG A 301 -10.76 31.32 -10.10
N VAL A 302 -11.99 31.63 -9.72
CA VAL A 302 -13.11 31.84 -10.65
C VAL A 302 -13.10 33.28 -11.16
N GLU A 303 -13.03 33.44 -12.47
CA GLU A 303 -13.08 34.75 -13.15
C GLU A 303 -14.33 34.91 -14.04
N GLU A 304 -15.02 33.81 -14.37
CA GLU A 304 -16.20 33.84 -15.25
C GLU A 304 -17.43 34.38 -14.53
N ILE A 305 -17.93 35.52 -15.00
CA ILE A 305 -19.10 36.21 -14.46
C ILE A 305 -20.34 35.80 -15.25
N ASN A 306 -21.42 35.45 -14.56
CA ASN A 306 -22.70 35.15 -15.21
C ASN A 306 -23.46 36.43 -15.63
N SER A 307 -24.58 36.27 -16.34
CA SER A 307 -25.44 37.39 -16.78
C SER A 307 -26.02 38.23 -15.64
N LYS A 308 -25.98 37.75 -14.40
CA LYS A 308 -26.44 38.42 -13.18
C LYS A 308 -25.31 39.11 -12.39
N LYS A 309 -24.10 39.22 -12.97
CA LYS A 309 -22.90 39.78 -12.30
C LYS A 309 -22.46 38.99 -11.06
N GLU A 310 -22.61 37.68 -11.12
CA GLU A 310 -22.34 36.77 -10.01
C GLU A 310 -21.26 35.76 -10.40
N LEU A 311 -20.33 35.52 -9.47
CA LEU A 311 -19.32 34.47 -9.55
C LEU A 311 -19.83 33.22 -8.82
N ILE A 312 -20.11 32.16 -9.58
CA ILE A 312 -20.52 30.87 -9.03
C ILE A 312 -19.26 30.06 -8.73
N ILE A 313 -19.08 29.66 -7.47
CA ILE A 313 -17.84 29.05 -7.00
C ILE A 313 -17.99 27.53 -6.90
N PRO A 314 -17.33 26.77 -7.78
CA PRO A 314 -17.34 25.31 -7.72
C PRO A 314 -16.50 24.80 -6.52
N SER A 315 -16.77 23.56 -6.13
CA SER A 315 -16.03 22.86 -5.06
C SER A 315 -14.52 22.85 -5.32
N GLY A 316 -13.73 23.31 -4.36
CA GLY A 316 -12.27 23.38 -4.43
C GLY A 316 -11.69 24.66 -5.04
N TYR A 317 -12.55 25.63 -5.40
CA TYR A 317 -12.17 26.92 -5.98
C TYR A 317 -12.51 28.07 -5.02
N TYR A 318 -12.02 29.27 -5.37
CA TYR A 318 -12.38 30.52 -4.72
C TYR A 318 -12.71 31.61 -5.73
N GLY A 319 -13.45 32.62 -5.28
CA GLY A 319 -13.72 33.85 -6.02
C GLY A 319 -13.27 35.05 -5.19
N LEU A 320 -12.79 36.09 -5.86
CA LEU A 320 -12.34 37.32 -5.22
C LEU A 320 -12.85 38.52 -6.00
N ILE A 321 -13.53 39.42 -5.30
CA ILE A 321 -14.01 40.70 -5.79
C ILE A 321 -13.21 41.79 -5.09
N ASN A 322 -12.59 42.66 -5.89
CA ASN A 322 -11.83 43.80 -5.44
C ASN A 322 -12.33 45.03 -6.19
N SER A 323 -12.82 46.05 -5.48
CA SER A 323 -13.30 47.29 -6.11
C SER A 323 -12.20 48.09 -6.81
N PHE A 324 -10.93 47.84 -6.50
CA PHE A 324 -9.80 48.47 -7.20
C PHE A 324 -9.44 47.78 -8.53
N ASP A 325 -9.88 46.54 -8.75
CA ASP A 325 -9.67 45.85 -10.02
C ASP A 325 -10.68 46.37 -11.06
N GLN A 326 -10.20 47.20 -11.99
CA GLN A 326 -11.00 47.80 -13.07
C GLN A 326 -11.70 46.77 -13.97
N ASN A 327 -11.33 45.50 -13.87
CA ASN A 327 -11.86 44.37 -14.65
C ASN A 327 -12.96 43.58 -13.91
N THR A 328 -13.23 43.84 -12.63
CA THR A 328 -14.17 43.03 -11.85
C THR A 328 -15.56 43.67 -11.83
N SER A 329 -16.42 43.25 -12.76
CA SER A 329 -17.83 43.68 -12.81
C SER A 329 -18.77 42.88 -11.88
N ALA A 330 -18.24 41.86 -11.18
CA ALA A 330 -19.04 41.01 -10.31
C ALA A 330 -19.37 41.74 -9.00
N THR A 331 -20.60 41.56 -8.53
CA THR A 331 -21.10 42.14 -7.28
C THR A 331 -21.56 41.09 -6.28
N LYS A 332 -21.54 39.82 -6.70
CA LYS A 332 -22.02 38.68 -5.88
C LYS A 332 -21.10 37.48 -6.02
N LEU A 333 -20.92 36.76 -4.92
CA LEU A 333 -20.25 35.47 -4.86
C LEU A 333 -21.29 34.42 -4.43
N SER A 334 -21.42 33.30 -5.13
CA SER A 334 -22.40 32.27 -4.74
C SER A 334 -21.89 30.83 -4.84
N ILE A 335 -22.46 29.97 -4.00
CA ILE A 335 -22.26 28.52 -4.03
C ILE A 335 -23.63 27.87 -3.91
N GLU A 336 -23.89 26.91 -4.79
CA GLU A 336 -25.10 26.09 -4.75
C GLU A 336 -24.82 24.74 -4.12
N GLY A 337 -25.75 24.23 -3.29
CA GLY A 337 -25.71 22.86 -2.78
C GLY A 337 -24.59 22.56 -1.76
N LEU A 338 -24.39 23.43 -0.76
CA LEU A 338 -23.49 23.14 0.36
C LEU A 338 -24.08 22.04 1.25
N GLY A 339 -23.57 20.82 1.07
CA GLY A 339 -23.77 19.67 1.96
C GLY A 339 -22.80 19.72 3.15
N SER A 340 -21.93 18.70 3.27
CA SER A 340 -20.85 18.65 4.27
C SER A 340 -19.71 19.66 4.02
N SER A 341 -19.67 20.23 2.83
CA SER A 341 -18.78 21.33 2.43
C SER A 341 -19.08 22.63 3.16
N ILE A 342 -18.10 23.53 3.20
CA ILE A 342 -18.18 24.84 3.85
C ILE A 342 -17.86 25.94 2.84
N ALA A 343 -18.70 26.96 2.80
CA ALA A 343 -18.35 28.26 2.25
C ALA A 343 -17.66 29.09 3.34
N LEU A 344 -16.40 29.44 3.10
CA LEU A 344 -15.66 30.40 3.91
C LEU A 344 -15.61 31.71 3.15
N ILE A 345 -16.07 32.78 3.79
CA ILE A 345 -15.98 34.14 3.26
C ILE A 345 -15.02 34.90 4.14
N LEU A 346 -14.03 35.55 3.54
CA LEU A 346 -13.18 36.54 4.20
C LEU A 346 -13.43 37.89 3.53
N LYS A 347 -13.60 38.92 4.36
CA LYS A 347 -13.94 40.27 3.90
C LYS A 347 -13.13 41.33 4.61
N ASP A 348 -12.70 42.32 3.84
CA ASP A 348 -12.24 43.62 4.32
C ASP A 348 -13.19 44.69 3.76
N PRO A 349 -14.25 45.06 4.52
CA PRO A 349 -15.26 46.00 4.05
C PRO A 349 -14.71 47.43 3.91
N ILE A 350 -13.60 47.75 4.59
CA ILE A 350 -13.00 49.10 4.52
C ILE A 350 -12.28 49.28 3.18
N ASN A 351 -11.53 48.26 2.74
CA ASN A 351 -10.84 48.28 1.45
C ASN A 351 -11.66 47.68 0.30
N ASN A 352 -12.91 47.28 0.54
CA ASN A 352 -13.81 46.65 -0.45
C ASN A 352 -13.20 45.43 -1.15
N ILE A 353 -12.59 44.54 -0.36
CA ILE A 353 -12.00 43.29 -0.86
C ILE A 353 -12.73 42.13 -0.21
N PHE A 354 -13.29 41.26 -1.04
CA PHE A 354 -14.14 40.17 -0.60
C PHE A 354 -13.73 38.89 -1.32
N ALA A 355 -13.57 37.80 -0.59
CA ALA A 355 -13.33 36.50 -1.19
C ALA A 355 -14.17 35.41 -0.54
N MET A 356 -14.56 34.43 -1.35
CA MET A 356 -15.29 33.26 -0.89
C MET A 356 -14.64 32.00 -1.45
N ALA A 357 -14.46 30.98 -0.61
CA ALA A 357 -13.89 29.69 -0.98
C ALA A 357 -14.87 28.55 -0.69
N HIS A 358 -14.91 27.55 -1.57
CA HIS A 358 -15.74 26.35 -1.40
C HIS A 358 -14.89 25.17 -0.92
N ILE A 359 -14.86 24.98 0.39
CA ILE A 359 -14.07 23.96 1.11
C ILE A 359 -14.83 22.63 1.17
N SER A 360 -14.18 21.53 0.80
CA SER A 360 -14.83 20.22 0.68
C SER A 360 -14.27 19.16 1.62
N LEU A 361 -12.98 19.23 1.95
CA LEU A 361 -12.27 18.24 2.75
C LEU A 361 -11.55 18.88 3.95
N PRO A 362 -11.27 18.12 5.02
CA PRO A 362 -10.73 18.69 6.25
C PRO A 362 -9.22 18.91 6.20
N ASN A 363 -8.45 17.97 5.64
CA ASN A 363 -6.99 17.98 5.79
C ASN A 363 -6.27 17.63 4.48
N SER A 364 -5.28 18.46 4.13
CA SER A 364 -4.45 18.31 2.94
C SER A 364 -3.45 17.14 2.99
N SER A 365 -3.14 16.59 4.18
CA SER A 365 -2.18 15.48 4.35
C SER A 365 -2.59 14.17 3.65
N ALA A 366 -3.90 13.96 3.43
CA ALA A 366 -4.43 12.82 2.68
C ALA A 366 -4.37 13.02 1.15
N SER A 367 -3.94 14.20 0.69
CA SER A 367 -3.81 14.54 -0.73
C SER A 367 -2.75 13.68 -1.40
N LYS A 368 -3.04 13.22 -2.63
CA LYS A 368 -2.00 12.75 -3.57
C LYS A 368 -0.94 13.83 -3.74
N GLN A 369 0.33 13.42 -3.93
CA GLN A 369 1.48 14.33 -4.00
C GLN A 369 1.19 15.56 -4.89
N GLY A 370 1.12 16.74 -4.25
CA GLY A 370 1.00 18.05 -4.90
C GLY A 370 -0.42 18.54 -5.24
N TYR A 371 -1.50 17.77 -5.05
CA TYR A 371 -2.85 18.24 -5.41
C TYR A 371 -3.33 19.42 -4.53
N HIS A 372 -3.05 19.38 -3.22
CA HIS A 372 -3.28 20.52 -2.32
C HIS A 372 -2.53 21.81 -2.72
N LEU A 373 -1.44 21.70 -3.51
CA LEU A 373 -0.71 22.86 -4.02
C LEU A 373 -1.38 23.48 -5.26
N LEU A 374 -2.28 22.76 -5.93
CA LEU A 374 -3.01 23.24 -7.10
C LEU A 374 -4.42 23.70 -6.73
N PHE A 375 -5.04 23.05 -5.74
CA PHE A 375 -6.39 23.36 -5.27
C PHE A 375 -6.43 23.46 -3.72
N PRO A 376 -5.77 24.48 -3.14
CA PRO A 376 -5.70 24.66 -1.69
C PRO A 376 -7.10 24.85 -1.07
N HIS A 377 -8.04 25.43 -1.81
CA HIS A 377 -9.41 25.65 -1.33
C HIS A 377 -10.24 24.37 -1.23
N THR A 378 -9.72 23.23 -1.69
CA THR A 378 -10.38 21.93 -1.44
C THR A 378 -10.30 21.55 0.02
N PHE A 379 -9.23 21.94 0.74
CA PHE A 379 -8.94 21.51 2.10
C PHE A 379 -9.07 22.65 3.12
N ALA A 380 -9.69 22.38 4.27
CA ALA A 380 -9.93 23.39 5.31
C ALA A 380 -8.64 23.97 5.90
N ASP A 381 -7.64 23.12 6.14
CA ASP A 381 -6.32 23.51 6.70
C ASP A 381 -5.53 24.46 5.80
N THR A 382 -5.62 24.29 4.48
CA THR A 382 -4.93 25.16 3.51
C THR A 382 -5.75 26.35 3.06
N SER A 383 -7.08 26.20 2.96
CA SER A 383 -7.96 27.23 2.37
C SER A 383 -7.94 28.54 3.16
N VAL A 384 -8.01 28.47 4.50
CA VAL A 384 -8.09 29.67 5.36
C VAL A 384 -6.86 30.56 5.16
N ARG A 385 -5.65 29.99 5.26
CA ARG A 385 -4.39 30.73 5.12
C ARG A 385 -4.18 31.23 3.70
N ASP A 386 -4.48 30.41 2.69
CA ASP A 386 -4.32 30.82 1.31
C ASP A 386 -5.29 31.96 0.94
N LEU A 387 -6.55 31.87 1.35
CA LEU A 387 -7.55 32.90 1.12
C LEU A 387 -7.19 34.21 1.84
N PHE A 388 -6.72 34.13 3.08
CA PHE A 388 -6.20 35.30 3.82
C PHE A 388 -5.03 35.96 3.09
N ASN A 389 -4.03 35.19 2.66
CA ASN A 389 -2.90 35.72 1.92
C ASN A 389 -3.32 36.36 0.59
N ASN A 390 -4.33 35.79 -0.09
CA ASN A 390 -4.89 36.41 -1.30
C ASN A 390 -5.55 37.75 -1.00
N LEU A 391 -6.31 37.86 0.10
CA LEU A 391 -6.87 39.15 0.53
C LEU A 391 -5.77 40.19 0.75
N ILE A 392 -4.75 39.85 1.53
CA ILE A 392 -3.62 40.75 1.83
C ILE A 392 -2.89 41.15 0.54
N TYR A 393 -2.63 40.21 -0.37
CA TYR A 393 -2.01 40.46 -1.66
C TYR A 393 -2.81 41.46 -2.51
N HIS A 394 -4.14 41.39 -2.45
CA HIS A 394 -5.04 42.30 -3.14
C HIS A 394 -5.25 43.65 -2.43
N GLY A 395 -4.56 43.89 -1.31
CA GLY A 395 -4.54 45.17 -0.60
C GLY A 395 -5.38 45.21 0.67
N ALA A 396 -5.92 44.08 1.13
CA ALA A 396 -6.64 44.03 2.40
C ALA A 396 -5.69 44.26 3.58
N LYS A 397 -6.22 44.80 4.68
CA LYS A 397 -5.48 45.00 5.92
C LYS A 397 -5.96 43.99 6.96
N GLU A 398 -5.04 43.24 7.52
CA GLU A 398 -5.27 42.25 8.58
C GLU A 398 -6.28 42.68 9.66
N PRO A 399 -6.19 43.87 10.30
CA PRO A 399 -7.14 44.27 11.35
C PRO A 399 -8.57 44.49 10.86
N ASN A 400 -8.78 44.60 9.55
CA ASN A 400 -10.10 44.81 8.95
C ASN A 400 -10.74 43.48 8.49
N ILE A 401 -9.97 42.38 8.49
CA ILE A 401 -10.43 41.12 7.95
C ILE A 401 -11.35 40.44 8.96
N SER A 402 -12.56 40.12 8.51
CA SER A 402 -13.54 39.32 9.24
C SER A 402 -14.02 38.15 8.41
N ALA A 403 -14.56 37.13 9.06
CA ALA A 403 -14.99 35.88 8.45
C ALA A 403 -16.49 35.63 8.57
N MET A 404 -17.08 34.98 7.56
CA MET A 404 -18.40 34.35 7.65
C MET A 404 -18.31 32.89 7.21
N ILE A 405 -19.07 32.02 7.88
CA ILE A 405 -19.00 30.56 7.65
C ILE A 405 -20.40 29.99 7.42
N VAL A 406 -20.60 29.33 6.28
CA VAL A 406 -21.89 28.67 5.96
C VAL A 406 -21.66 27.26 5.46
N GLY A 407 -22.47 26.30 5.90
CA GLY A 407 -22.45 24.91 5.39
C GLY A 407 -22.22 23.85 6.46
N GLY A 408 -21.50 22.78 6.15
CA GLY A 408 -21.21 21.70 7.10
C GLY A 408 -22.47 20.94 7.55
N ALA A 409 -23.40 20.69 6.63
CA ALA A 409 -24.58 19.87 6.86
C ALA A 409 -24.21 18.39 7.03
N LYS A 410 -24.89 17.70 7.95
CA LYS A 410 -24.88 16.25 8.04
C LYS A 410 -25.99 15.68 7.16
N LEU A 411 -25.69 15.42 5.88
CA LEU A 411 -26.67 14.89 4.92
C LEU A 411 -27.00 13.41 5.13
N PHE A 412 -26.03 12.62 5.60
CA PHE A 412 -26.18 11.18 5.81
C PHE A 412 -26.08 10.84 7.30
N LEU A 413 -26.93 9.91 7.77
CA LEU A 413 -26.96 9.50 9.18
C LEU A 413 -25.71 8.69 9.60
N GLU A 414 -25.03 8.08 8.63
CA GLU A 414 -23.82 7.26 8.83
C GLU A 414 -22.61 8.07 9.36
N TYR A 415 -21.53 7.36 9.70
CA TYR A 415 -20.29 7.82 10.34
C TYR A 415 -19.45 8.85 9.53
N ASP A 416 -20.05 9.62 8.64
CA ASP A 416 -19.35 10.69 7.93
C ASP A 416 -19.13 11.87 8.88
N LYS A 417 -17.93 11.94 9.47
CA LYS A 417 -17.51 13.04 10.37
C LYS A 417 -16.94 14.25 9.62
N THR A 418 -16.86 14.18 8.29
CA THR A 418 -16.22 15.21 7.45
C THR A 418 -16.82 16.60 7.69
N TYR A 419 -18.13 16.69 7.91
CA TYR A 419 -18.79 17.98 8.19
C TYR A 419 -18.32 18.62 9.51
N GLN A 420 -18.12 17.84 10.59
CA GLN A 420 -17.62 18.36 11.87
C GLN A 420 -16.15 18.74 11.76
N GLU A 421 -15.34 17.88 11.14
CA GLU A 421 -13.91 18.10 10.97
C GLU A 421 -13.63 19.35 10.13
N ASN A 422 -14.40 19.58 9.05
CA ASN A 422 -14.31 20.80 8.27
C ASN A 422 -14.57 22.05 9.13
N ILE A 423 -15.66 22.05 9.92
CA ILE A 423 -16.03 23.20 10.76
C ILE A 423 -14.94 23.46 11.80
N GLU A 424 -14.49 22.42 12.48
CA GLU A 424 -13.47 22.51 13.54
C GLU A 424 -12.15 23.04 13.01
N ILE A 425 -11.69 22.56 11.86
CA ILE A 425 -10.43 23.00 11.26
C ILE A 425 -10.52 24.44 10.76
N VAL A 426 -11.60 24.83 10.08
CA VAL A 426 -11.80 26.22 9.65
C VAL A 426 -11.80 27.16 10.84
N LYS A 427 -12.58 26.86 11.89
CA LYS A 427 -12.61 27.70 13.11
C LYS A 427 -11.26 27.76 13.81
N LYS A 428 -10.53 26.64 13.86
CA LYS A 428 -9.19 26.58 14.43
C LYS A 428 -8.22 27.47 13.67
N GLU A 429 -8.19 27.37 12.34
CA GLU A 429 -7.28 28.17 11.50
C GLU A 429 -7.62 29.66 11.54
N LEU A 430 -8.91 30.03 11.55
CA LEU A 430 -9.33 31.43 11.74
C LEU A 430 -8.86 31.99 13.09
N LYS A 431 -8.99 31.19 14.16
CA LYS A 431 -8.51 31.58 15.49
C LYS A 431 -6.98 31.73 15.55
N LEU A 432 -6.23 30.94 14.77
CA LEU A 432 -4.77 31.08 14.69
C LEU A 432 -4.35 32.38 13.98
N LEU A 433 -5.18 32.91 13.09
CA LEU A 433 -4.98 34.18 12.40
C LEU A 433 -5.67 35.36 13.09
N ASP A 434 -6.25 35.15 14.28
CA ASP A 434 -7.00 36.16 15.04
C ASP A 434 -8.15 36.82 14.25
N ILE A 435 -8.79 36.06 13.35
CA ILE A 435 -9.91 36.54 12.53
C ILE A 435 -11.24 36.24 13.23
N GLU A 436 -12.03 37.28 13.49
CA GLU A 436 -13.36 37.17 14.08
C GLU A 436 -14.38 36.62 13.06
N VAL A 437 -15.26 35.71 13.52
CA VAL A 437 -16.39 35.20 12.73
C VAL A 437 -17.61 36.06 13.02
N THR A 438 -18.03 36.88 12.06
CA THR A 438 -19.15 37.82 12.23
C THR A 438 -20.51 37.17 12.01
N ALA A 439 -20.58 36.12 11.18
CA ALA A 439 -21.83 35.39 10.92
C ALA A 439 -21.57 33.91 10.66
N GLU A 440 -22.45 33.05 11.16
CA GLU A 440 -22.40 31.61 10.89
C GLU A 440 -23.78 30.96 10.70
N ASP A 441 -23.91 30.11 9.67
CA ASP A 441 -25.02 29.15 9.52
C ASP A 441 -24.42 27.79 9.16
N ILE A 442 -24.03 27.05 10.21
CA ILE A 442 -23.29 25.79 10.14
C ILE A 442 -24.11 24.61 10.68
N GLY A 443 -23.81 23.38 10.27
CA GLY A 443 -24.47 22.18 10.81
C GLY A 443 -25.84 21.89 10.20
N GLY A 444 -26.73 21.20 10.93
CA GLY A 444 -28.06 20.81 10.44
C GLY A 444 -28.06 19.59 9.52
N LEU A 445 -29.24 19.18 9.05
CA LEU A 445 -29.46 17.90 8.35
C LEU A 445 -29.67 18.03 6.84
N SER A 446 -29.33 19.17 6.27
CA SER A 446 -29.77 19.47 4.93
C SER A 446 -28.91 20.53 4.24
N GLU A 447 -28.86 20.42 2.93
CA GLU A 447 -28.06 21.29 2.07
C GLU A 447 -28.61 22.71 2.02
N ARG A 448 -27.73 23.66 1.69
CA ARG A 448 -28.11 25.05 1.49
C ARG A 448 -27.32 25.70 0.36
N SER A 449 -27.97 26.58 -0.37
CA SER A 449 -27.31 27.49 -1.31
C SER A 449 -27.06 28.82 -0.62
N VAL A 450 -25.94 29.45 -0.94
CA VAL A 450 -25.52 30.73 -0.37
C VAL A 450 -25.16 31.70 -1.48
N TYR A 451 -25.52 32.96 -1.31
CA TYR A 451 -24.87 34.04 -2.04
C TYR A 451 -24.51 35.16 -1.07
N TYR A 452 -23.38 35.78 -1.34
CA TYR A 452 -22.87 36.93 -0.61
C TYR A 452 -22.91 38.15 -1.52
N ASP A 453 -23.62 39.18 -1.07
CA ASP A 453 -23.72 40.46 -1.74
C ASP A 453 -22.64 41.40 -1.20
N THR A 454 -21.64 41.69 -2.04
CA THR A 454 -20.49 42.50 -1.64
C THR A 454 -20.82 43.98 -1.53
N ILE A 455 -21.95 44.44 -2.09
CA ILE A 455 -22.36 45.85 -2.04
C ILE A 455 -23.00 46.15 -0.68
N ASN A 456 -23.88 45.27 -0.24
CA ASN A 456 -24.64 45.45 1.00
C ASN A 456 -23.95 44.80 2.22
N ASP A 457 -22.85 44.07 2.01
CA ASP A 457 -22.17 43.28 3.04
C ASP A 457 -23.12 42.30 3.75
N THR A 458 -23.97 41.64 2.95
CA THR A 458 -25.00 40.72 3.46
C THR A 458 -24.89 39.36 2.83
N ILE A 459 -24.92 38.34 3.66
CA ILE A 459 -24.94 36.93 3.25
C ILE A 459 -26.36 36.39 3.30
N PHE A 460 -26.75 35.68 2.25
CA PHE A 460 -28.08 35.10 2.10
C PHE A 460 -27.97 33.59 1.94
N VAL A 461 -28.80 32.86 2.68
CA VAL A 461 -28.83 31.41 2.65
C VAL A 461 -30.24 30.92 2.35
N LYS A 462 -30.32 29.86 1.54
CA LYS A 462 -31.55 29.14 1.23
C LYS A 462 -31.32 27.66 1.44
N LYS A 463 -32.04 27.07 2.39
CA LYS A 463 -32.01 25.63 2.61
C LYS A 463 -32.90 24.90 1.59
N SER A 464 -32.68 23.61 1.37
CA SER A 464 -33.39 22.85 0.32
C SER A 464 -34.92 22.83 0.45
N TRP A 465 -35.47 22.98 1.66
CA TRP A 465 -36.93 23.06 1.90
C TRP A 465 -37.48 24.49 1.96
N GLU A 466 -36.62 25.49 1.87
CA GLU A 466 -37.03 26.90 1.88
C GLU A 466 -37.31 27.37 0.44
N PHE A 467 -38.32 28.22 0.27
CA PHE A 467 -38.65 28.80 -1.03
C PHE A 467 -37.82 30.05 -1.35
N GLN A 468 -37.45 30.81 -0.31
CA GLN A 468 -36.78 32.10 -0.41
C GLN A 468 -35.45 32.09 0.35
N TYR A 469 -34.54 32.96 -0.05
CA TYR A 469 -33.31 33.23 0.68
C TYR A 469 -33.60 34.08 1.92
N ARG A 470 -32.93 33.78 3.03
CA ARG A 470 -32.92 34.60 4.25
C ARG A 470 -31.54 35.19 4.46
N ALA A 471 -31.47 36.43 4.93
CA ALA A 471 -30.22 37.03 5.37
C ALA A 471 -29.76 36.38 6.68
N ILE A 472 -28.45 36.20 6.84
CA ILE A 472 -27.85 35.87 8.13
C ILE A 472 -27.17 37.15 8.60
N VAL A 473 -27.45 37.53 9.85
CA VAL A 473 -26.88 38.69 10.52
C VAL A 473 -25.79 38.21 11.46
#